data_AF-G0A2M5-F1
#
_entry.id   AF-G0A2M5-F1
#
_cell.length_a   1.000
_cell.length_b   1.000
_cell.length_c   1.000
_cell.angle_alpha   90.00
_cell.angle_beta   90.00
_cell.angle_gamma   90.00
#
_symmetry.space_group_name_H-M   'P 1'
#
loop_
_entity.id
_entity.type
_entity.pdbx_description
1 polymer ?
#
loop_
_entity_poly.entity_id
_entity_poly.type
_entity_poly.pdbx_seq_one_letter_code
_entity_poly.pdbx_strand_id
1 'polypeptide(L)'
;MVSIDTYLHIIGIALLAMLAIVLALIDTGKTKRTLSRLFLTVLGFMLAHFVTHLLPNSLAEFIYSSHHQYHSVKPSGLHRT
;
A
#
# COMPACT_ATOMS: atom_id res chain seq x y z
N MET A 1 1.61 16.09 6.53
CA MET A 1 1.57 15.31 7.79
C MET A 1 1.45 13.85 7.39
N VAL A 2 2.32 12.97 7.88
CA VAL A 2 2.26 11.53 7.55
C VAL A 2 0.97 10.97 8.13
N SER A 3 0.10 10.39 7.30
CA SER A 3 -1.18 9.83 7.71
C SER A 3 -0.96 8.57 8.57
N ILE A 4 -1.92 8.29 9.45
CA ILE A 4 -1.92 7.10 10.31
C ILE A 4 -1.84 5.81 9.46
N ASP A 5 -2.48 5.81 8.28
CA ASP A 5 -2.36 4.74 7.28
C ASP A 5 -0.93 4.43 6.85
N THR A 6 -0.09 5.46 6.68
CA THR A 6 1.30 5.29 6.29
C THR A 6 2.12 4.64 7.41
N TYR A 7 1.88 5.02 8.67
CA TYR A 7 2.53 4.34 9.81
C TYR A 7 2.08 2.89 9.93
N LEU A 8 0.79 2.61 9.74
CA LEU A 8 0.26 1.25 9.78
C LEU A 8 0.88 0.37 8.67
N HIS A 9 1.09 0.92 7.48
CA HIS A 9 1.76 0.22 6.38
C HIS A 9 3.22 -0.07 6.69
N ILE A 10 3.97 0.92 7.20
CA ILE A 10 5.39 0.75 7.53
C ILE A 10 5.56 -0.33 8.61
N ILE A 11 4.74 -0.28 9.67
CA ILE A 11 4.75 -1.26 10.75
C ILE A 11 4.38 -2.64 10.22
N GLY A 12 3.36 -2.72 9.36
CA GLY A 12 2.93 -3.97 8.73
C GLY A 12 4.02 -4.61 7.85
N ILE A 13 4.69 -3.82 7.01
CA ILE A 13 5.79 -4.29 6.16
C ILE A 13 6.96 -4.77 7.03
N ALA A 14 7.33 -4.04 8.07
CA ALA A 14 8.40 -4.43 8.99
C ALA A 14 8.07 -5.76 9.69
N LEU A 15 6.81 -5.94 10.12
CA LEU A 15 6.36 -7.18 10.74
C LEU A 15 6.45 -8.36 9.76
N LEU A 16 5.99 -8.17 8.52
CA LEU A 16 6.06 -9.19 7.48
C LEU A 16 7.50 -9.58 7.16
N ALA A 17 8.42 -8.60 7.09
CA ALA A 17 9.84 -8.85 6.85
C ALA A 17 10.47 -9.67 7.98
N MET A 18 10.22 -9.31 9.25
CA MET A 18 10.72 -10.09 10.39
C MET A 18 10.16 -11.51 10.37
N LEU A 19 8.86 -11.66 10.10
CA LEU A 19 8.23 -12.99 10.07
C LEU A 19 8.81 -13.85 8.95
N ALA A 20 9.07 -13.28 7.78
CA ALA A 20 9.69 -13.98 6.64
C ALA A 20 11.10 -14.49 6.98
N ILE A 21 11.92 -13.67 7.65
CA ILE A 21 13.26 -14.04 8.11
C ILE A 21 13.17 -15.19 9.12
N VAL A 22 12.29 -15.08 10.12
CA VAL A 22 12.07 -16.14 11.11
C VAL A 22 11.60 -17.44 10.45
N LEU A 23 10.74 -17.35 9.44
CA LEU A 23 10.26 -18.51 8.69
C LEU A 23 11.36 -19.21 7.88
N ALA A 24 12.30 -18.44 7.34
CA ALA A 24 13.45 -18.96 6.60
C ALA A 24 14.47 -19.64 7.53
N LEU A 25 14.58 -19.19 8.79
CA LEU A 25 15.54 -19.71 9.76
C LEU A 25 15.04 -20.98 10.49
N ILE A 26 13.74 -21.28 10.43
CA ILE A 26 13.13 -22.44 11.07
C ILE A 26 13.18 -23.67 10.16
N ASP A 27 13.90 -24.70 10.62
CA ASP A 27 14.05 -25.99 9.92
C ASP A 27 13.04 -27.06 10.39
N THR A 28 12.28 -26.78 11.46
CA THR A 28 11.24 -27.71 11.95
C THR A 28 9.93 -27.53 11.19
N GLY A 29 9.57 -28.55 10.38
CA GLY A 29 8.40 -28.50 9.49
C GLY A 29 7.05 -28.23 10.17
N LYS A 30 6.85 -28.65 11.43
CA LYS A 30 5.62 -28.36 12.20
C LYS A 30 5.51 -26.88 12.55
N THR A 31 6.59 -26.28 13.05
CA THR A 31 6.66 -24.87 13.44
C THR A 31 6.54 -23.95 12.23
N LYS A 32 7.23 -24.29 11.14
CA LYS A 32 7.15 -23.58 9.86
C LYS A 32 5.73 -23.52 9.31
N ARG A 33 4.96 -24.61 9.41
CA ARG A 33 3.57 -24.67 8.90
C ARG A 33 2.62 -23.78 9.69
N THR A 34 2.77 -23.74 11.01
CA THR A 34 1.95 -22.87 11.88
C THR A 34 2.28 -21.39 11.65
N LEU A 35 3.57 -21.04 11.61
CA LEU A 35 4.00 -19.66 11.33
C LEU A 35 3.63 -19.20 9.92
N SER A 36 3.69 -20.10 8.93
CA SER A 36 3.28 -19.78 7.55
C SER A 36 1.79 -19.47 7.47
N ARG A 37 0.94 -20.20 8.21
CA ARG A 37 -0.49 -19.86 8.31
C ARG A 37 -0.72 -18.51 8.96
N LEU A 38 -0.02 -18.22 10.06
CA LEU A 38 -0.07 -16.90 10.72
C LEU A 38 0.36 -15.79 9.76
N PHE A 39 1.45 -15.99 9.02
CA PHE A 39 1.90 -15.07 7.98
C PHE A 39 0.81 -14.80 6.95
N LEU A 40 0.20 -15.86 6.42
CA LEU A 40 -0.84 -15.75 5.40
C LEU A 40 -2.07 -14.99 5.91
N THR A 41 -2.46 -15.19 7.18
CA THR A 41 -3.58 -14.46 7.79
C THR A 41 -3.29 -12.98 7.96
N VAL A 42 -2.08 -12.62 8.44
CA VAL A 42 -1.67 -11.22 8.61
C VAL A 42 -1.55 -10.52 7.25
N LEU A 43 -0.93 -11.20 6.28
CA LEU A 43 -0.81 -10.70 4.92
C LEU A 43 -2.18 -10.49 4.28
N GLY A 44 -3.10 -11.44 4.42
CA GLY A 44 -4.47 -11.32 3.92
C GLY A 44 -5.22 -10.15 4.54
N PHE A 45 -5.08 -9.94 5.86
CA PHE A 45 -5.68 -8.80 6.54
C PHE A 45 -5.11 -7.45 6.07
N MET A 46 -3.79 -7.33 5.93
CA MET A 46 -3.17 -6.13 5.37
C MET A 46 -3.63 -5.86 3.94
N LEU A 47 -3.75 -6.91 3.12
CA LEU A 47 -4.19 -6.77 1.73
C LEU A 47 -5.65 -6.31 1.66
N ALA A 48 -6.52 -6.87 2.49
CA ALA A 48 -7.90 -6.44 2.60
C ALA A 48 -8.00 -4.97 3.02
N HIS A 49 -7.26 -4.56 4.06
CA HIS A 49 -7.19 -3.18 4.51
C HIS A 49 -6.69 -2.22 3.41
N PHE A 50 -5.67 -2.63 2.66
CA PHE A 50 -5.17 -1.86 1.52
C PHE A 50 -6.24 -1.68 0.44
N VAL A 51 -6.94 -2.74 0.06
CA VAL A 51 -7.99 -2.69 -0.97
C VAL A 51 -9.21 -1.88 -0.51
N THR A 52 -9.58 -1.94 0.77
CA THR A 52 -10.79 -1.25 1.25
C THR A 52 -10.57 0.22 1.59
N HIS A 53 -9.38 0.61 2.06
CA HIS A 53 -9.14 1.98 2.56
C HIS A 53 -8.17 2.79 1.70
N LEU A 54 -7.11 2.17 1.19
CA LEU A 54 -6.06 2.90 0.47
C LEU A 54 -6.28 2.91 -1.03
N LEU A 55 -6.72 1.79 -1.60
CA LEU A 55 -6.97 1.66 -3.02
C LEU A 55 -8.03 2.66 -3.52
N PRO A 56 -9.18 2.84 -2.84
CA PRO A 56 -10.20 3.80 -3.30
C PRO A 56 -9.70 5.24 -3.21
N ASN A 57 -8.95 5.58 -2.15
CA ASN A 57 -8.41 6.91 -1.96
C ASN A 57 -7.32 7.23 -2.99
N SER A 58 -6.36 6.33 -3.22
CA SER A 58 -5.33 6.52 -4.26
C SER A 58 -5.92 6.52 -5.67
N LEU A 59 -6.96 5.72 -5.92
CA LEU A 59 -7.64 5.69 -7.22
C LEU A 59 -8.49 6.95 -7.44
N ALA A 60 -9.18 7.45 -6.42
CA ALA A 60 -9.85 8.74 -6.46
C ALA A 60 -8.84 9.87 -6.70
N GLU A 61 -7.71 9.89 -5.99
CA GLU A 61 -6.66 10.89 -6.19
C GLU A 61 -6.04 10.81 -7.60
N PHE A 62 -5.83 9.60 -8.14
CA PHE A 62 -5.35 9.40 -9.51
C PHE A 62 -6.36 9.92 -10.56
N ILE A 63 -7.64 9.55 -10.44
CA ILE A 63 -8.69 9.99 -11.37
C ILE A 63 -8.91 11.50 -11.27
N TYR A 64 -8.99 12.06 -10.06
CA TYR A 64 -9.29 13.47 -9.86
C TYR A 64 -8.10 14.38 -10.17
N SER A 65 -6.87 13.94 -9.88
CA SER A 65 -5.66 14.69 -10.25
C SER A 65 -5.40 14.64 -11.76
N SER A 66 -5.68 13.50 -12.43
CA SER A 66 -5.65 13.42 -13.90
C SER A 66 -6.65 14.40 -14.54
N HIS A 67 -7.83 14.59 -13.92
CA HIS A 67 -8.83 15.55 -14.40
C HIS A 67 -8.39 17.01 -14.21
N HIS A 68 -7.58 17.32 -13.20
CA HIS A 68 -7.02 18.67 -12.99
C HIS A 68 -5.80 18.93 -13.88
N GLN A 69 -5.01 17.92 -14.22
CA GLN A 69 -3.85 18.07 -15.10
C GLN A 69 -4.22 18.31 -16.57
N TYR A 70 -5.41 17.90 -17.02
CA TYR A 70 -5.88 18.18 -18.38
C TYR A 70 -6.50 19.57 -18.56
N HIS A 71 -6.97 20.22 -17.48
CA HIS A 71 -7.53 21.57 -17.56
C HIS A 71 -6.48 22.70 -17.49
N SER A 72 -5.22 22.40 -17.16
CA SER A 72 -4.15 23.43 -17.08
C SER A 72 -3.33 23.59 -18.37
N VAL A 73 -3.64 22.86 -19.45
CA VAL A 73 -3.09 23.15 -20.79
C VAL A 73 -4.01 24.12 -21.53
N LYS A 74 -4.33 25.25 -20.90
CA LYS A 74 -4.80 26.41 -21.66
C LYS A 74 -3.55 27.03 -22.27
N PRO A 75 -3.40 27.09 -23.61
CA PRO A 75 -2.24 27.71 -24.20
C PRO A 75 -2.25 29.18 -23.77
N SER A 76 -1.19 29.60 -23.10
CA SER A 76 -0.85 31.00 -22.84
C SER A 76 -0.43 31.70 -24.14
N GLY A 77 -1.28 31.60 -25.15
CA GLY A 77 -1.08 32.08 -26.50
C GLY A 77 -2.33 32.79 -26.98
N LEU A 78 -2.58 33.99 -26.46
CA LEU A 78 -3.29 34.99 -27.24
C LEU A 78 -2.64 36.36 -27.01
N HIS A 79 -1.60 36.56 -27.82
CA HIS A 79 -1.13 37.85 -28.29
C HIS A 79 -2.35 38.72 -28.66
N ARG A 80 -2.47 39.91 -28.05
CA ARG A 80 -3.32 40.97 -28.61
C ARG A 80 -2.81 42.34 -28.16
N THR A 81 -2.07 42.94 -29.09
CA THR A 81 -1.93 44.37 -29.44
C THR A 81 -1.72 45.37 -28.31
#